data_AF-A0A1D6FAS5-F1
#
_entry.id   AF-A0A1D6FAS5-F1
#
_cell.length_a   1.000
_cell.length_b   1.000
_cell.length_c   1.000
_cell.angle_alpha   90.00
_cell.angle_beta   90.00
_cell.angle_gamma   90.00
#
_symmetry.space_group_name_H-M   'P 1'
#
loop_
_entity.id
_entity.type
_entity.pdbx_description
1 polymer ?
#
loop_
_entity_poly.entity_id
_entity_poly.type
_entity_poly.pdbx_seq_one_letter_code
_entity_poly.pdbx_strand_id
1 'polypeptide(L)'
;MGAYTVPGFGMVTGFLEEQLYRWLRAAELTCDRAALLVVQDPKVVISVLMKLAGGCPSLADKLNVDAFLEQARSYDKAASNPVGWYIRNAQTRELSHPLPVMRAREIDE
;
A
#
# COMPACT_ATOMS: atom_id res chain seq x y z
N MET A 1 9.53 -30.22 9.54
CA MET A 1 8.19 -30.70 9.17
C MET A 1 7.21 -29.59 9.48
N GLY A 2 6.78 -28.85 8.46
CA GLY A 2 6.00 -27.63 8.64
C GLY A 2 4.51 -27.91 8.81
N ALA A 3 3.81 -26.99 9.48
CA ALA A 3 2.35 -26.96 9.67
C ALA A 3 1.51 -27.35 8.42
N TYR A 4 2.05 -27.13 7.23
CA TYR A 4 1.39 -27.39 5.95
C TYR A 4 1.16 -28.88 5.61
N THR A 5 1.68 -29.83 6.38
CA THR A 5 1.55 -31.28 6.08
C THR A 5 0.30 -31.93 6.65
N VAL A 6 -0.46 -31.25 7.51
CA VAL A 6 -1.70 -31.79 8.10
C VAL A 6 -2.90 -31.33 7.26
N PRO A 7 -3.73 -32.26 6.72
CA PRO A 7 -4.90 -31.91 5.92
C PRO A 7 -5.83 -30.95 6.66
N GLY A 8 -6.21 -29.84 6.01
CA GLY A 8 -7.05 -28.78 6.59
C GLY A 8 -6.32 -27.75 7.45
N PHE A 9 -5.21 -28.11 8.11
CA PHE A 9 -4.43 -27.15 8.92
C PHE A 9 -3.79 -26.06 8.05
N GLY A 10 -3.33 -26.41 6.85
CA GLY A 10 -2.79 -25.45 5.87
C GLY A 10 -3.80 -24.36 5.44
N MET A 11 -5.09 -24.67 5.41
CA MET A 11 -6.14 -23.71 5.08
C MET A 11 -6.36 -22.71 6.22
N VAL A 12 -6.35 -23.20 7.47
CA VAL A 12 -6.47 -22.35 8.67
C VAL A 12 -5.25 -21.42 8.78
N THR A 13 -4.03 -21.94 8.57
CA THR A 13 -2.82 -21.12 8.62
C THR A 13 -2.81 -20.07 7.53
N GLY A 14 -3.20 -20.42 6.29
CA GLY A 14 -3.27 -19.46 5.19
C GLY A 14 -4.30 -18.35 5.42
N PHE A 15 -5.46 -18.68 5.99
CA PHE A 15 -6.46 -17.67 6.36
C PHE A 15 -5.95 -16.70 7.43
N LEU A 16 -5.32 -17.24 8.49
CA LEU A 16 -4.75 -16.42 9.57
C LEU A 16 -3.64 -15.51 9.03
N GLU A 17 -2.77 -16.04 8.17
CA GLU A 17 -1.72 -15.26 7.51
C GLU A 17 -2.30 -14.13 6.67
N GLU A 18 -3.35 -14.38 5.87
CA GLU A 18 -4.02 -13.32 5.11
C GLU A 18 -4.60 -12.23 6.03
N GLN A 19 -5.21 -12.61 7.16
CA GLN A 19 -5.75 -11.62 8.12
C GLN A 19 -4.63 -10.82 8.80
N LEU A 20 -3.50 -11.45 9.14
CA LEU A 20 -2.34 -10.74 9.70
C LEU A 20 -1.77 -9.73 8.69
N TYR A 21 -1.63 -10.12 7.42
CA TYR A 21 -1.20 -9.17 6.39
C TYR A 21 -2.21 -8.04 6.17
N ARG A 22 -3.52 -8.31 6.25
CA ARG A 22 -4.55 -7.26 6.21
C ARG A 22 -4.39 -6.28 7.38
N TRP A 23 -4.15 -6.79 8.57
CA TRP A 23 -3.92 -5.96 9.75
C TRP A 23 -2.65 -5.12 9.62
N LEU A 24 -1.54 -5.71 9.17
CA LEU A 24 -0.28 -5.01 8.93
C LEU A 24 -0.46 -3.86 7.92
N ARG A 25 -1.18 -4.11 6.82
CA ARG A 25 -1.50 -3.09 5.82
C ARG A 25 -2.34 -1.95 6.39
N ALA A 26 -3.28 -2.23 7.29
CA ALA A 26 -4.05 -1.19 7.98
C ALA A 26 -3.21 -0.40 9.00
N ALA A 27 -2.24 -1.05 9.64
CA ALA A 27 -1.30 -0.39 10.56
C ALA A 27 -0.45 0.66 9.83
N GLU A 28 -0.02 0.40 8.59
CA GLU A 28 0.70 1.40 7.77
C GLU A 28 -0.11 2.69 7.57
N LEU A 29 -1.42 2.59 7.32
CA LEU A 29 -2.28 3.78 7.19
C LEU A 29 -2.41 4.55 8.50
N THR A 30 -2.29 3.86 9.63
CA THR A 30 -2.28 4.50 10.95
C THR A 30 -0.95 5.25 11.16
N CYS A 31 0.16 4.64 10.77
CA CYS A 31 1.48 5.29 10.79
C CYS A 31 1.52 6.53 9.89
N ASP A 32 0.94 6.46 8.69
CA ASP A 32 0.85 7.58 7.76
C ASP A 32 0.05 8.76 8.34
N ARG A 33 -1.09 8.47 8.96
CA ARG A 33 -1.89 9.49 9.66
C ARG A 33 -1.15 10.09 10.85
N ALA A 34 -0.42 9.28 11.62
CA ALA A 34 0.41 9.78 12.70
C ALA A 34 1.51 10.71 12.18
N ALA A 35 2.15 10.37 11.05
CA ALA A 35 3.11 11.24 10.39
C ALA A 35 2.46 12.57 9.95
N LEU A 36 1.25 12.51 9.38
CA LEU A 36 0.49 13.71 9.01
C LEU A 36 0.18 14.61 10.22
N LEU A 37 -0.20 14.02 11.36
CA LEU A 37 -0.45 14.77 12.60
C LEU A 37 0.80 15.50 13.13
N VAL A 38 2.00 14.96 12.89
CA VAL A 38 3.25 15.62 13.32
C VAL A 38 3.68 16.68 12.32
N VAL A 39 3.62 16.37 11.02
CA VAL A 39 4.16 17.21 9.95
C VAL A 39 3.20 18.35 9.58
N GLN A 40 1.90 18.15 9.77
CA GLN A 40 0.83 19.13 9.47
C GLN A 40 0.77 19.58 8.00
N ASP A 41 1.47 18.88 7.10
CA ASP A 41 1.46 19.11 5.65
C ASP A 41 1.37 17.76 4.90
N PRO A 42 0.24 17.48 4.21
CA PRO A 42 0.08 16.23 3.47
C PRO A 42 1.06 16.10 2.31
N LYS A 43 1.47 17.20 1.67
CA LYS A 43 2.42 17.14 0.54
C LYS A 43 3.79 16.63 0.98
N VAL A 44 4.22 16.97 2.20
CA VAL A 44 5.49 16.48 2.75
C VAL A 44 5.42 14.97 2.97
N VAL A 45 4.35 14.45 3.59
CA VAL A 45 4.19 13.00 3.83
C VAL A 45 4.10 12.23 2.51
N ILE A 46 3.33 12.74 1.54
CA ILE A 46 3.24 12.15 0.19
C ILE A 46 4.60 12.17 -0.51
N SER A 47 5.39 13.24 -0.37
CA SER A 47 6.73 13.32 -0.95
C SER A 47 7.68 12.25 -0.38
N VAL A 48 7.53 11.90 0.90
CA VAL A 48 8.30 10.82 1.53
C VAL A 48 7.91 9.48 0.93
N LEU A 49 6.61 9.18 0.83
CA LEU A 49 6.11 7.94 0.21
C LEU A 49 6.59 7.80 -1.24
N MET A 50 6.54 8.89 -2.01
CA MET A 50 7.03 8.95 -3.38
C MET A 50 8.54 8.68 -3.46
N LYS A 51 9.34 9.32 -2.61
CA LYS A 51 10.81 9.13 -2.59
C LYS A 51 11.20 7.72 -2.16
N LEU A 52 10.51 7.14 -1.18
CA LEU A 52 10.71 5.76 -0.74
C LEU A 52 10.34 4.76 -1.84
N ALA A 53 9.27 5.04 -2.60
CA ALA A 53 8.88 4.22 -3.74
C ALA A 53 9.86 4.33 -4.92
N GLY A 54 10.36 5.54 -5.20
CA GLY A 54 11.28 5.82 -6.30
C GLY A 54 12.72 5.34 -6.06
N GLY A 55 13.14 5.24 -4.80
CA GLY A 55 14.36 4.53 -4.36
C GLY A 55 15.71 5.05 -4.87
N CYS A 56 15.73 6.12 -5.67
CA CYS A 56 16.94 6.58 -6.37
C CYS A 56 17.31 8.01 -5.96
N PRO A 57 18.35 8.21 -5.12
CA PRO A 57 18.78 9.53 -4.68
C PRO A 57 19.13 10.49 -5.83
N SER A 58 19.72 9.97 -6.92
CA SER A 58 20.09 10.79 -8.09
C SER A 58 18.90 11.23 -8.94
N LEU A 59 17.72 10.62 -8.76
CA LEU A 59 16.48 11.01 -9.42
C LEU A 59 15.52 11.75 -8.49
N ALA A 60 15.86 11.90 -7.21
CA ALA A 60 14.98 12.50 -6.20
C ALA A 60 14.50 13.90 -6.58
N ASP A 61 15.37 14.71 -7.19
CA ASP A 61 15.06 16.07 -7.64
C ASP A 61 14.15 16.14 -8.87
N LYS A 62 14.01 15.01 -9.60
CA LYS A 62 13.14 14.88 -10.77
C LYS A 62 11.76 14.32 -10.43
N LEU A 63 11.55 13.88 -9.19
CA LEU A 63 10.27 13.33 -8.76
C LEU A 63 9.23 14.45 -8.60
N ASN A 64 8.00 14.19 -9.05
CA ASN A 64 6.92 15.15 -9.03
C ASN A 64 5.72 14.58 -8.24
N VAL A 65 5.36 15.26 -7.15
CA VAL A 65 4.28 14.85 -6.24
C VAL A 65 2.92 14.86 -6.94
N ASP A 66 2.64 15.87 -7.77
CA ASP A 66 1.37 15.99 -8.46
C ASP A 66 1.19 14.87 -9.49
N ALA A 67 2.25 14.50 -10.22
CA ALA A 67 2.26 13.36 -11.13
C ALA A 67 2.08 12.03 -10.39
N PHE A 68 2.65 11.89 -9.20
CA PHE A 68 2.47 10.72 -8.35
C PHE A 68 1.02 10.59 -7.85
N LEU A 69 0.37 11.71 -7.49
CA LEU A 69 -1.06 11.72 -7.14
C LEU A 69 -1.96 11.46 -8.34
N GLU A 70 -1.61 11.96 -9.53
CA GLU A 70 -2.30 11.63 -10.76
C GLU A 70 -2.21 10.14 -11.08
N GLN A 71 -1.04 9.53 -10.88
CA GLN A 71 -0.87 8.08 -10.97
C GLN A 71 -1.78 7.34 -9.98
N ALA A 72 -1.93 7.86 -8.75
CA ALA A 72 -2.84 7.28 -7.76
C ALA A 72 -4.31 7.31 -8.19
N ARG A 73 -4.77 8.45 -8.70
CA ARG A 73 -6.13 8.61 -9.23
C ARG A 73 -6.37 7.71 -10.45
N SER A 74 -5.40 7.60 -11.34
CA SER A 74 -5.45 6.73 -12.52
C SER A 74 -5.53 5.25 -12.14
N TYR A 75 -4.71 4.80 -11.19
CA TYR A 75 -4.72 3.42 -10.69
C TYR A 75 -6.07 3.06 -10.06
N ASP A 76 -6.64 3.95 -9.24
CA ASP A 76 -7.93 3.70 -8.59
C ASP A 76 -9.08 3.63 -9.61
N LYS A 77 -9.07 4.51 -10.61
CA LYS A 77 -10.01 4.45 -11.74
C LYS A 77 -9.89 3.13 -12.51
N ALA A 78 -8.67 2.65 -12.77
CA ALA A 78 -8.45 1.36 -13.43
C ALA A 78 -8.96 0.17 -12.58
N ALA A 79 -8.87 0.28 -11.26
CA ALA A 79 -9.34 -0.72 -10.31
C ALA A 79 -10.87 -0.65 -10.00
N SER A 80 -11.59 0.34 -10.54
CA SER A 80 -13.02 0.57 -10.21
C SER A 80 -13.98 -0.48 -10.77
N ASN A 81 -13.59 -1.21 -11.81
CA ASN A 81 -14.40 -2.29 -12.38
C ASN A 81 -14.14 -3.63 -11.65
N PRO A 82 -15.06 -4.61 -11.69
CA PRO A 82 -14.93 -5.86 -10.93
C PRO A 82 -13.63 -6.64 -11.22
N VAL A 83 -13.16 -6.62 -12.47
CA VAL A 83 -11.89 -7.28 -12.86
C VAL A 83 -10.69 -6.53 -12.29
N GLY A 84 -10.68 -5.20 -12.40
CA GLY A 84 -9.65 -4.33 -11.83
C GLY A 84 -9.59 -4.44 -10.30
N TRP A 85 -10.74 -4.49 -9.63
CA TRP A 85 -10.83 -4.73 -8.19
C TRP A 85 -10.23 -6.09 -7.83
N TYR A 86 -10.55 -7.15 -8.58
CA TYR A 86 -10.01 -8.48 -8.35
C TYR A 86 -8.49 -8.51 -8.52
N ILE A 87 -7.98 -7.94 -9.62
CA ILE A 87 -6.53 -7.87 -9.90
C ILE A 87 -5.81 -7.11 -8.79
N ARG A 88 -6.35 -5.94 -8.38
CA ARG A 88 -5.78 -5.14 -7.29
C ARG A 88 -5.73 -5.93 -5.98
N ASN A 89 -6.81 -6.62 -5.61
CA ASN A 89 -6.84 -7.42 -4.39
C ASN A 89 -5.89 -8.61 -4.48
N ALA A 90 -5.80 -9.27 -5.64
CA ALA A 90 -4.85 -10.36 -5.87
C ALA A 90 -3.40 -9.88 -5.70
N GLN A 91 -3.04 -8.75 -6.29
CA GLN A 91 -1.69 -8.16 -6.15
C GLN A 91 -1.40 -7.73 -4.70
N THR A 92 -2.38 -7.17 -4.00
CA THR A 92 -2.17 -6.65 -2.64
C THR A 92 -2.07 -7.77 -1.60
N ARG A 93 -2.64 -8.95 -1.86
CA ARG A 93 -2.67 -10.07 -0.89
C ARG A 93 -1.29 -10.49 -0.39
N GLU A 94 -0.33 -10.60 -1.29
CA GLU A 94 1.04 -11.05 -1.01
C GLU A 94 1.97 -9.94 -0.49
N LEU A 95 1.51 -8.68 -0.46
CA LEU A 95 2.31 -7.54 -0.02
C LEU A 95 2.14 -7.30 1.49
N SER A 96 3.26 -7.18 2.20
CA SER A 96 3.28 -6.78 3.62
C SER A 96 2.86 -5.32 3.83
N HIS A 97 3.19 -4.44 2.89
CA HIS A 97 2.82 -3.02 2.90
C HIS A 97 1.90 -2.70 1.71
N PRO A 98 0.91 -1.79 1.85
CA PRO A 98 0.12 -1.33 0.72
C PRO A 98 1.00 -0.62 -0.31
N LEU A 99 0.57 -0.62 -1.58
CA LEU A 99 1.24 0.14 -2.62
C LEU A 99 1.38 1.63 -2.20
N PRO A 100 2.57 2.24 -2.31
CA PRO A 100 2.81 3.63 -1.89
C PRO A 100 1.82 4.63 -2.53
N VAL A 101 1.46 4.37 -3.78
CA VAL A 101 0.47 5.12 -4.55
C VAL A 101 -0.92 5.13 -3.88
N MET A 102 -1.34 4.01 -3.28
CA MET A 102 -2.61 3.94 -2.55
C MET A 102 -2.55 4.67 -1.21
N ARG A 103 -1.40 4.61 -0.52
CA ARG A 103 -1.17 5.31 0.74
C ARG A 103 -1.19 6.81 0.55
N ALA A 104 -0.55 7.31 -0.51
CA ALA A 104 -0.54 8.73 -0.85
C ALA A 104 -1.95 9.28 -1.10
N ARG A 105 -2.83 8.50 -1.74
CA ARG A 105 -4.24 8.87 -1.92
C ARG A 105 -4.97 9.04 -0.57
N GLU A 106 -4.79 8.12 0.37
CA GLU A 106 -5.42 8.18 1.70
C GLU A 106 -5.00 9.41 2.52
N ILE A 107 -3.87 10.04 2.18
CA ILE A 107 -3.36 11.26 2.81
C ILE A 107 -3.83 12.52 2.09
N ASP A 108 -4.12 12.42 0.78
CA ASP A 108 -4.64 13.52 -0.05
C ASP A 108 -6.15 13.76 0.19
N GLU A 109 -6.88 12.72 0.63
CA GLU A 109 -8.29 12.76 1.03
C GLU A 109 -8.52 13.41 2.41
#